data_AF-A0AAD5IKI3-F1
#
_entry.id   AF-A0AAD5IKI3-F1
#
_cell.length_a   1.000
_cell.length_b   1.000
_cell.length_c   1.000
_cell.angle_alpha   90.00
_cell.angle_beta   90.00
_cell.angle_gamma   90.00
#
_symmetry.space_group_name_H-M   'P 1'
#
loop_
_entity.id
_entity.type
_entity.pdbx_description
1 polymer ?
#
loop_
_entity_poly.entity_id
_entity_poly.type
_entity_poly.pdbx_seq_one_letter_code
_entity_poly.pdbx_strand_id
1 'polypeptide(L)'
;MKFKKSIASSSKIHLEEFEREEEETSSVPSSEDEGEIEREPAEVTFGDLQKAPSDGSHLVYRKDNQEKKIGRANKNRPMEVSAKKPVSRFREVVQAPKRVVHDPRFESLCGQLDVEGFSKRYDFLFENNLPAEKEELKKQLKKTNDPNVVDGLKKRAHLGLTNN
;
A
#
# COMPACT_ATOMS: atom_id res chain seq x y z
N MET A 1 -10.98 56.42 -21.76
CA MET A 1 -11.00 55.90 -20.37
C MET A 1 -9.57 55.70 -19.91
N LYS A 2 -9.13 56.41 -18.85
CA LYS A 2 -7.78 56.27 -18.28
C LYS A 2 -7.95 56.02 -16.78
N PHE A 3 -7.73 54.77 -16.36
CA PHE A 3 -7.86 54.36 -14.96
C PHE A 3 -6.58 54.74 -14.20
N LYS A 4 -6.74 55.48 -13.10
CA LYS A 4 -5.67 55.86 -12.18
C LYS A 4 -5.35 54.66 -11.28
N LYS A 5 -4.06 54.33 -11.17
CA LYS A 5 -3.54 53.25 -10.31
C LYS A 5 -3.32 53.80 -8.90
N SER A 6 -4.03 53.26 -7.91
CA SER A 6 -3.81 53.58 -6.48
C SER A 6 -2.67 52.73 -5.93
N ILE A 7 -1.71 53.37 -5.25
CA ILE A 7 -0.58 52.72 -4.57
C ILE A 7 -0.99 52.51 -3.11
N ALA A 8 -1.00 51.27 -2.65
CA ALA A 8 -1.26 50.94 -1.25
C ALA A 8 0.01 51.17 -0.41
N SER A 9 -0.15 51.93 0.68
CA SER A 9 0.88 52.28 1.65
C SER A 9 1.16 51.08 2.58
N SER A 10 2.44 50.74 2.75
CA SER A 10 2.91 49.69 3.66
C SER A 10 2.86 50.17 5.11
N SER A 11 2.10 49.49 5.96
CA SER A 11 2.09 49.74 7.41
C SER A 11 3.29 49.09 8.09
N LYS A 12 3.97 49.92 8.87
CA LYS A 12 5.24 49.73 9.56
C LYS A 12 5.10 48.73 10.71
N ILE A 13 5.99 47.76 10.78
CA ILE A 13 6.07 46.76 11.86
C ILE A 13 6.85 47.42 13.02
N HIS A 14 6.26 47.50 14.20
CA HIS A 14 6.97 47.88 15.44
C HIS A 14 7.53 46.61 16.08
N LEU A 15 8.86 46.56 16.17
CA LEU A 15 9.63 45.52 16.84
C LEU A 15 10.11 46.13 18.16
N GLU A 16 9.49 45.71 19.27
CA GLU A 16 10.01 46.00 20.60
C GLU A 16 11.03 44.91 20.99
N GLU A 17 12.20 45.40 21.38
CA GLU A 17 13.36 44.66 21.86
C GLU A 17 13.12 44.26 23.31
N PHE A 18 13.10 42.95 23.59
CA PHE A 18 13.05 42.42 24.95
C PHE A 18 14.34 41.65 25.22
N GLU A 19 15.09 42.17 26.17
CA GLU A 19 16.39 41.68 26.63
C GLU A 19 16.26 40.25 27.18
N ARG A 20 17.25 39.41 26.84
CA ARG A 20 17.32 38.00 27.22
C ARG A 20 18.30 37.87 28.38
N GLU A 21 17.78 37.64 29.59
CA GLU A 21 18.60 37.21 30.73
C GLU A 21 18.88 35.69 30.60
N GLU A 22 20.16 35.32 30.71
CA GLU A 22 20.63 33.94 30.67
C GLU A 22 20.57 33.32 32.07
N GLU A 23 19.66 32.37 32.28
CA GLU A 23 19.64 31.49 33.45
C GLU A 23 20.22 30.12 33.04
N GLU A 24 21.53 29.98 33.24
CA GLU A 24 22.28 28.72 33.21
C GLU A 24 21.77 27.80 34.34
N THR A 25 20.93 26.82 34.01
CA THR A 25 20.54 25.75 34.94
C THR A 25 21.35 24.48 34.62
N SER A 26 22.54 24.41 35.22
CA SER A 26 23.37 23.21 35.24
C SER A 26 22.61 22.04 35.86
N SER A 27 22.24 21.05 35.06
CA SER A 27 21.63 19.81 35.56
C SER A 27 22.71 18.74 35.67
N VAL A 28 23.28 18.61 36.88
CA VAL A 28 24.18 17.52 37.27
C VAL A 28 23.33 16.24 37.46
N PRO A 29 23.64 15.10 36.83
CA PRO A 29 22.92 13.86 37.10
C PRO A 29 23.27 13.31 38.50
N SER A 30 22.25 12.95 39.27
CA SER A 30 22.34 12.39 40.62
C SER A 30 22.90 10.96 40.58
N SER A 31 23.92 10.67 41.41
CA SER A 31 24.67 9.41 41.46
C SER A 31 23.89 8.18 41.91
N GLU A 32 22.61 8.33 42.26
CA GLU A 32 21.78 7.25 42.79
C GLU A 32 21.21 6.34 41.68
N ASP A 33 21.02 6.86 40.47
CA ASP A 33 20.38 6.16 39.34
C ASP A 33 21.33 5.12 38.71
N GLU A 34 22.63 5.40 38.68
CA GLU A 34 23.67 4.49 38.15
C GLU A 34 23.73 3.17 38.95
N GLY A 35 23.53 3.25 40.27
CA GLY A 35 23.58 2.10 41.16
C GLY A 35 22.32 1.23 41.14
N GLU A 36 21.19 1.73 40.63
CA GLU A 36 19.94 0.97 40.51
C GLU A 36 19.96 0.13 39.23
N ILE A 37 20.47 0.69 38.13
CA ILE A 37 20.63 0.02 36.83
C ILE A 37 21.63 -1.16 36.92
N GLU A 38 22.66 -1.07 37.74
CA GLU A 38 23.67 -2.14 37.91
C GLU A 38 23.15 -3.32 38.77
N ARG A 39 22.19 -3.08 39.68
CA ARG A 39 21.61 -4.13 40.55
C ARG A 39 20.58 -5.00 39.83
N GLU A 40 19.77 -4.40 38.96
CA GLU A 40 18.71 -5.06 38.19
C GLU A 40 19.16 -6.30 37.40
N PRO A 41 20.24 -6.30 36.59
CA PRO A 41 20.68 -7.50 35.87
C PRO A 41 21.26 -8.58 36.79
N ALA A 42 21.71 -8.21 37.99
CA ALA A 42 22.28 -9.14 38.96
C ALA A 42 21.22 -9.97 39.69
N GLU A 43 19.97 -9.52 39.73
CA GLU A 43 18.85 -10.19 40.40
C GLU A 43 18.06 -11.15 39.49
N VAL A 44 18.29 -11.12 38.17
CA VAL A 44 17.59 -12.02 37.23
C VAL A 44 18.19 -13.42 37.28
N THR A 45 17.40 -14.40 37.72
CA THR A 45 17.87 -15.79 37.79
C THR A 45 17.91 -16.43 36.40
N PHE A 46 18.80 -17.41 36.21
CA PHE A 46 18.95 -18.12 34.93
C PHE A 46 17.65 -18.80 34.44
N GLY A 47 16.78 -19.23 35.36
CA GLY A 47 15.49 -19.83 35.01
C GLY A 47 14.49 -18.83 34.43
N ASP A 48 14.59 -17.56 34.83
CA ASP A 48 13.73 -16.49 34.32
C ASP A 48 14.16 -16.08 32.90
N LEU A 49 15.46 -16.12 32.62
CA LEU A 49 16.02 -15.89 31.27
C LEU A 49 15.51 -16.91 30.24
N GLN A 50 15.37 -18.19 30.60
CA GLN A 50 14.85 -19.21 29.68
C GLN A 50 13.36 -19.04 29.35
N LYS A 51 12.59 -18.40 30.23
CA LYS A 51 11.17 -18.11 30.01
C LYS A 51 10.95 -16.79 29.27
N ALA A 52 11.98 -15.96 29.16
CA ALA A 52 11.88 -14.68 28.49
C ALA A 52 11.69 -14.87 26.96
N PRO A 53 10.71 -14.19 26.35
CA PRO A 53 10.54 -14.21 24.89
C PRO A 53 11.72 -13.52 24.18
N SER A 54 12.09 -14.02 23.00
CA SER A 54 13.20 -13.52 22.16
C SER A 54 13.05 -12.06 21.72
N ASP A 55 11.83 -11.52 21.77
CA ASP A 55 11.50 -10.21 21.25
C ASP A 55 11.91 -9.05 22.18
N GLY A 56 12.55 -9.35 23.32
CA GLY A 56 13.07 -8.35 24.27
C GLY A 56 11.99 -7.57 25.02
N SER A 57 10.72 -7.98 24.91
CA SER A 57 9.55 -7.28 25.49
C SER A 57 9.45 -7.39 27.01
N HIS A 58 10.14 -8.35 27.63
CA HIS A 58 10.08 -8.59 29.07
C HIS A 58 10.97 -7.63 29.88
N LEU A 59 12.01 -7.04 29.29
CA LEU A 59 12.97 -6.19 30.03
C LEU A 59 12.53 -4.74 30.22
N VAL A 60 11.40 -4.34 29.64
CA VAL A 60 10.81 -3.03 29.90
C VAL A 60 9.79 -3.17 31.02
N TYR A 61 10.24 -3.04 32.27
CA TYR A 61 9.36 -2.58 33.33
C TYR A 61 8.76 -1.26 32.87
N ARG A 62 7.54 -1.32 32.34
CA ARG A 62 6.71 -0.14 32.15
C ARG A 62 6.42 0.33 33.55
N LYS A 63 7.22 1.27 34.07
CA LYS A 63 6.81 2.08 35.22
C LYS A 63 5.37 2.49 34.91
N ASP A 64 4.41 2.07 35.74
CA ASP A 64 3.03 2.54 35.66
C ASP A 64 3.09 4.03 35.95
N ASN A 65 3.39 4.79 34.91
CA ASN A 65 3.40 6.22 34.96
C ASN A 65 1.93 6.55 35.12
N GLN A 66 1.49 6.74 36.37
CA GLN A 66 0.21 7.33 36.70
C GLN A 66 0.25 8.78 36.19
N GLU A 67 0.28 8.93 34.87
CA GLU A 67 0.05 10.17 34.19
C GLU A 67 -1.37 10.55 34.59
N LYS A 68 -1.45 11.46 35.57
CA LYS A 68 -2.68 12.17 35.90
C LYS A 68 -3.28 12.56 34.56
N LYS A 69 -4.50 12.10 34.26
CA LYS A 69 -5.21 12.49 33.04
C LYS A 69 -5.31 14.02 33.06
N ILE A 70 -4.42 14.69 32.33
CA ILE A 70 -4.46 16.14 32.20
C ILE A 70 -5.70 16.41 31.34
N GLY A 71 -6.81 16.70 32.01
CA GLY A 71 -8.02 17.13 31.36
C GLY A 71 -7.84 18.53 30.80
N ARG A 72 -8.64 18.89 29.79
CA ARG A 72 -8.75 20.29 29.40
C ARG A 72 -9.26 21.10 30.60
N ALA A 73 -8.67 22.28 30.83
CA ALA A 73 -9.14 23.18 31.89
C ALA A 73 -10.61 23.62 31.69
N ASN A 74 -11.10 23.63 30.43
CA ASN A 74 -12.50 23.83 30.07
C ASN A 74 -12.81 23.04 28.78
N LYS A 75 -14.06 22.63 28.57
CA LYS A 75 -14.52 21.85 27.39
C LYS A 75 -14.24 22.57 26.06
N ASN A 76 -14.24 23.90 26.07
CA ASN A 76 -14.07 24.74 24.89
C ASN A 76 -12.61 25.17 24.64
N ARG A 77 -11.64 24.68 25.44
CA ARG A 77 -10.22 25.02 25.27
C ARG A 77 -9.43 23.85 24.66
N PRO A 78 -8.53 24.07 23.68
CA PRO A 78 -7.61 23.03 23.22
C PRO A 78 -6.64 22.62 24.33
N MET A 79 -6.09 21.41 24.21
CA MET A 79 -5.11 20.87 25.14
C MET A 79 -3.72 20.95 24.52
N GLU A 80 -2.79 21.56 25.24
CA GLU A 80 -1.38 21.58 24.87
C GLU A 80 -0.74 20.23 25.27
N VAL A 81 -0.04 19.59 24.34
CA VAL A 81 0.67 18.32 24.54
C VAL A 81 2.11 18.48 24.10
N SER A 82 3.03 17.86 24.83
CA SER A 82 4.45 17.89 24.46
C SER A 82 4.68 17.18 23.13
N ALA A 83 5.44 17.81 22.23
CA ALA A 83 5.84 17.22 20.95
C ALA A 83 6.71 15.96 21.11
N LYS A 84 7.29 15.74 22.30
CA LYS A 84 8.04 14.52 22.62
C LYS A 84 7.13 13.31 22.88
N LYS A 85 5.82 13.52 23.07
CA LYS A 85 4.87 12.42 23.30
C LYS A 85 4.46 11.80 21.97
N PRO A 86 4.81 10.54 21.69
CA PRO A 86 4.43 9.89 20.45
C PRO A 86 2.91 9.71 20.38
N VAL A 87 2.34 9.89 19.18
CA VAL A 87 0.92 9.63 18.94
C VAL A 87 0.65 8.13 19.03
N SER A 88 -0.46 7.73 19.67
CA SER A 88 -0.85 6.32 19.71
C SER A 88 -1.03 5.77 18.31
N ARG A 89 -0.64 4.50 18.08
CA ARG A 89 -0.86 3.84 16.80
C ARG A 89 -2.36 3.86 16.45
N PHE A 90 -2.66 4.14 15.19
CA PHE A 90 -4.02 4.07 14.68
C PHE A 90 -4.52 2.62 14.69
N ARG A 91 -5.83 2.45 14.90
CA ARG A 91 -6.50 1.15 15.15
C ARG A 91 -6.11 0.07 14.15
N GLU A 92 -6.13 -1.17 14.63
CA GLU A 92 -5.95 -2.37 13.80
C GLU A 92 -7.11 -2.51 12.81
N VAL A 93 -6.81 -2.42 11.50
CA VAL A 93 -7.79 -2.52 10.43
C VAL A 93 -7.91 -3.99 10.04
N VAL A 94 -8.95 -4.67 10.54
CA VAL A 94 -9.31 -6.02 10.07
C VAL A 94 -9.82 -5.89 8.64
N GLN A 95 -9.09 -6.46 7.67
CA GLN A 95 -9.50 -6.44 6.27
C GLN A 95 -10.70 -7.39 6.09
N ALA A 96 -11.91 -6.82 6.02
CA ALA A 96 -13.10 -7.58 5.65
C ALA A 96 -12.97 -8.04 4.18
N PRO A 97 -13.44 -9.26 3.84
CA PRO A 97 -13.46 -9.73 2.46
C PRO A 97 -14.29 -8.77 1.62
N LYS A 98 -13.64 -8.15 0.63
CA LYS A 98 -14.29 -7.21 -0.29
C LYS A 98 -15.13 -8.01 -1.29
N ARG A 99 -16.39 -7.62 -1.47
CA ARG A 99 -17.23 -8.15 -2.54
C ARG A 99 -16.72 -7.60 -3.87
N VAL A 100 -16.15 -8.47 -4.69
CA VAL A 100 -15.80 -8.14 -6.06
C VAL A 100 -16.98 -8.50 -6.95
N VAL A 101 -17.50 -7.52 -7.69
CA VAL A 101 -18.56 -7.77 -8.68
C VAL A 101 -17.88 -8.25 -9.95
N HIS A 102 -17.94 -9.56 -10.19
CA HIS A 102 -17.47 -10.16 -11.43
C HIS A 102 -18.62 -10.24 -12.44
N ASP A 103 -18.27 -10.17 -13.72
CA ASP A 103 -19.22 -10.43 -14.80
C ASP A 103 -19.62 -11.91 -14.73
N PRO A 104 -20.92 -12.23 -14.68
CA PRO A 104 -21.41 -13.59 -14.49
C PRO A 104 -20.94 -14.57 -15.59
N ARG A 105 -20.54 -14.07 -16.75
CA ARG A 105 -19.97 -14.89 -17.84
C ARG A 105 -18.58 -15.44 -17.53
N PHE A 106 -17.86 -14.79 -16.62
CA PHE A 106 -16.51 -15.15 -16.20
C PHE A 106 -16.47 -15.59 -14.73
N GLU A 107 -17.63 -15.84 -14.14
CA GLU A 107 -17.73 -16.32 -12.77
C GLU A 107 -17.36 -17.79 -12.70
N SER A 108 -16.76 -18.25 -11.60
CA SER A 108 -16.37 -19.67 -11.45
C SER A 108 -17.58 -20.63 -11.50
N LEU A 109 -18.78 -20.08 -11.33
CA LEU A 109 -20.06 -20.78 -11.40
C LEU A 109 -20.64 -20.88 -12.82
N CYS A 110 -19.97 -20.34 -13.84
CA CYS A 110 -20.47 -20.33 -15.23
C CYS A 110 -20.37 -21.69 -15.95
N GLY A 111 -20.87 -22.77 -15.35
CA GLY A 111 -20.98 -24.10 -15.98
C GLY A 111 -19.65 -24.75 -16.39
N GLN A 112 -19.73 -26.00 -16.83
CA GLN A 112 -18.59 -26.74 -17.41
C GLN A 112 -18.75 -26.85 -18.93
N LEU A 113 -17.62 -26.83 -19.66
CA LEU A 113 -17.62 -26.98 -21.11
C LEU A 113 -17.97 -28.43 -21.48
N ASP A 114 -19.11 -28.62 -22.14
CA ASP A 114 -19.45 -29.89 -22.80
C ASP A 114 -18.79 -29.95 -24.18
N VAL A 115 -17.68 -30.70 -24.26
CA VAL A 115 -16.86 -30.86 -25.48
C VAL A 115 -17.61 -31.57 -26.59
N GLU A 116 -18.41 -32.60 -26.27
CA GLU A 116 -19.15 -33.37 -27.27
C GLU A 116 -20.28 -32.54 -27.89
N GLY A 117 -21.05 -31.85 -27.04
CA GLY A 117 -22.08 -30.93 -27.51
C GLY A 117 -21.47 -29.75 -28.28
N PHE A 118 -20.30 -29.25 -27.87
CA PHE A 118 -19.59 -28.20 -28.59
C PHE A 118 -19.18 -28.65 -29.99
N SER A 119 -18.56 -29.81 -30.13
CA SER A 119 -18.23 -30.37 -31.44
C SER A 119 -19.48 -30.42 -32.31
N LYS A 120 -20.52 -31.13 -31.85
CA LYS A 120 -21.76 -31.32 -32.61
C LYS A 120 -22.41 -30.02 -33.08
N ARG A 121 -22.45 -29.00 -32.23
CA ARG A 121 -23.05 -27.68 -32.58
C ARG A 121 -22.22 -26.92 -33.61
N TYR A 122 -20.91 -27.15 -33.66
CA TYR A 122 -19.97 -26.42 -34.49
C TYR A 122 -19.31 -27.30 -35.57
N ASP A 123 -19.82 -28.52 -35.82
CA ASP A 123 -19.27 -29.46 -36.81
C ASP A 123 -19.16 -28.81 -38.20
N PHE A 124 -20.10 -27.94 -38.56
CA PHE A 124 -20.07 -27.20 -39.83
C PHE A 124 -18.82 -26.34 -40.04
N LEU A 125 -18.17 -25.87 -38.97
CA LEU A 125 -16.91 -25.16 -39.05
C LEU A 125 -15.77 -26.09 -39.44
N PHE A 126 -15.71 -27.28 -38.84
CA PHE A 126 -14.65 -28.25 -39.04
C PHE A 126 -14.79 -29.03 -40.35
N GLU A 127 -16.03 -29.36 -40.74
CA GLU A 127 -16.30 -30.15 -41.94
C GLU A 127 -16.28 -29.31 -43.22
N ASN A 128 -16.79 -28.06 -43.19
CA ASN A 128 -17.00 -27.27 -44.40
C ASN A 128 -16.11 -26.03 -44.46
N ASN A 129 -16.24 -25.12 -43.50
CA ASN A 129 -15.62 -23.79 -43.60
C ASN A 129 -14.09 -23.82 -43.47
N LEU A 130 -13.56 -24.46 -42.42
CA LEU A 130 -12.12 -24.56 -42.18
C LEU A 130 -11.34 -25.24 -43.32
N PRO A 131 -11.79 -26.39 -43.87
CA PRO A 131 -11.09 -27.00 -44.99
C PRO A 131 -11.16 -26.14 -46.26
N ALA A 132 -12.31 -25.52 -46.56
CA ALA A 132 -12.45 -24.62 -47.71
C ALA A 132 -11.49 -23.41 -47.60
N GLU A 133 -11.43 -22.76 -46.43
CA GLU A 133 -10.50 -21.65 -46.18
C GLU A 133 -9.03 -22.08 -46.31
N LYS A 134 -8.68 -23.26 -45.81
CA LYS A 134 -7.32 -23.82 -45.95
C LYS A 134 -6.96 -24.05 -47.41
N GLU A 135 -7.88 -24.56 -48.21
CA GLU A 135 -7.65 -24.74 -49.64
C GLU A 135 -7.49 -23.41 -50.38
N GLU A 136 -8.30 -22.40 -50.06
CA GLU A 136 -8.18 -21.07 -50.62
C GLU A 136 -6.84 -20.43 -50.28
N LEU A 137 -6.39 -20.51 -49.03
CA LEU A 137 -5.07 -20.02 -48.61
C LEU A 137 -3.94 -20.74 -49.36
N LYS A 138 -4.03 -22.06 -49.55
CA LYS A 138 -3.06 -22.82 -50.35
C LYS A 138 -3.06 -22.38 -51.81
N LYS A 139 -4.24 -22.13 -52.40
CA LYS A 139 -4.38 -21.63 -53.78
C LYS A 139 -3.78 -20.23 -53.91
N GLN A 140 -3.99 -19.35 -52.94
CA GLN A 140 -3.40 -18.00 -52.92
C GLN A 140 -1.87 -18.08 -52.82
N LEU A 141 -1.33 -18.89 -51.91
CA LEU A 141 0.11 -19.05 -51.72
C LEU A 141 0.83 -19.59 -52.97
N LYS A 142 0.17 -20.44 -53.75
CA LYS A 142 0.70 -20.93 -55.04
C LYS A 142 0.68 -19.90 -56.16
N LYS A 143 -0.25 -18.92 -56.10
CA LYS A 143 -0.44 -17.89 -57.14
C LYS A 143 0.46 -16.68 -56.93
N THR A 144 0.69 -16.30 -55.69
CA THR A 144 1.45 -15.09 -55.33
C THR A 144 2.95 -15.39 -55.23
N ASN A 145 3.78 -14.57 -55.88
CA ASN A 145 5.24 -14.63 -55.76
C ASN A 145 5.82 -13.49 -54.90
N ASP A 146 4.99 -12.52 -54.49
CA ASP A 146 5.43 -11.38 -53.69
C ASP A 146 5.79 -11.79 -52.26
N PRO A 147 7.01 -11.51 -51.77
CA PRO A 147 7.50 -12.03 -50.49
C PRO A 147 6.68 -11.52 -49.30
N ASN A 148 6.32 -10.23 -49.29
CA ASN A 148 5.52 -9.64 -48.21
C ASN A 148 4.10 -10.25 -48.11
N VAL A 149 3.48 -10.54 -49.26
CA VAL A 149 2.14 -11.14 -49.31
C VAL A 149 2.19 -12.60 -48.89
N VAL A 150 3.20 -13.33 -49.36
CA VAL A 150 3.44 -14.73 -48.96
C VAL A 150 3.65 -14.84 -47.45
N ASP A 151 4.41 -13.93 -46.84
CA ASP A 151 4.61 -13.93 -45.38
C ASP A 151 3.32 -13.62 -44.62
N GLY A 152 2.48 -12.71 -45.13
CA GLY A 152 1.14 -12.46 -44.56
C GLY A 152 0.22 -13.69 -44.64
N LEU A 153 0.21 -14.38 -45.79
CA LEU A 153 -0.58 -15.60 -45.99
C LEU A 153 -0.09 -16.74 -45.08
N LYS A 154 1.23 -16.90 -44.92
CA LYS A 154 1.82 -17.86 -43.97
C LYS A 154 1.43 -17.55 -42.53
N LYS A 155 1.47 -16.28 -42.10
CA LYS A 155 1.02 -15.86 -40.76
C LYS A 155 -0.45 -16.19 -40.53
N ARG A 156 -1.32 -15.90 -41.50
CA ARG A 156 -2.75 -16.23 -41.43
C ARG A 156 -2.98 -17.74 -41.31
N ALA A 157 -2.27 -18.54 -42.10
CA ALA A 157 -2.35 -20.00 -42.02
C ALA A 157 -1.87 -20.53 -40.66
N HIS A 158 -0.81 -19.94 -40.08
CA HIS A 158 -0.28 -20.31 -38.78
C HIS A 158 -1.25 -19.97 -37.64
N LEU A 159 -1.81 -18.76 -37.62
CA LEU A 159 -2.77 -18.33 -36.58
C LEU A 159 -4.02 -19.21 -36.54
N GLY A 160 -4.47 -19.72 -37.69
CA GLY A 160 -5.57 -20.67 -37.77
C GLY A 160 -5.28 -22.06 -37.19
N LEU A 161 -4.00 -22.38 -36.93
CA LEU A 161 -3.59 -23.66 -36.33
C LEU A 161 -3.38 -23.57 -34.81
N THR A 162 -3.03 -22.39 -34.28
CA THR A 162 -2.67 -22.21 -32.86
C THR A 162 -3.86 -21.93 -31.94
N ASN A 163 -5.04 -21.67 -32.50
CA ASN A 163 -6.23 -21.27 -31.73
C ASN A 163 -7.19 -22.44 -31.45
N ASN A 164 -6.74 -23.68 -31.58
CA ASN A 164 -7.48 -24.90 -31.21
C ASN A 164 -6.83 -25.58 -30.02
#